data_AF-A0AAD8S8I6-F1
#
_entry.id   AF-A0AAD8S8I6-F1
#
_cell.length_a   1.000
_cell.length_b   1.000
_cell.length_c   1.000
_cell.angle_alpha   90.00
_cell.angle_beta   90.00
_cell.angle_gamma   90.00
#
_symmetry.space_group_name_H-M   'P 1'
#
loop_
_entity.id
_entity.type
_entity.pdbx_description
1 polymer ?
#
loop_
_entity_poly.entity_id
_entity_poly.type
_entity_poly.pdbx_seq_one_letter_code
_entity_poly.pdbx_strand_id
1 'polypeptide(L)'
;MGFLICVCLLQLLLLCPSRASAQPQPPPSARALDAMLQDYAYRAFARPRTGIVYNATLPADLAAGVAVSGVRLRSGSLRRKGFPGYFEFAIPAGVIVQPYVERVVLVYHSLGLGGGGLPQRYYPLPGYTYLAPVLGLLFYDAANLSAVGLPELSVVASGSPISVSFGNVRAVPPGGPAPQCVWFDLDGVPQFRDLEANNVCATYRRGHFSIVVNSSELAPAPAPSGAIAPSIPADGGNAKGRKDAWKIAVGVVGGVVALGLLATLLVCCVRYKREKRMAAMERNAEVGETLRMAQVGRSQAPVAYGTRTKPVIESEYVA
;
A
#
# COMPACT_ATOMS: atom_id res chain seq x y z
N MET A 1 17.27 9.20 -42.23
CA MET A 1 16.81 10.53 -41.79
C MET A 1 15.63 10.42 -40.81
N GLY A 2 14.54 9.70 -41.12
CA GLY A 2 13.36 9.60 -40.23
C GLY A 2 13.61 8.95 -38.85
N PHE A 3 14.52 7.97 -38.76
CA PHE A 3 14.80 7.29 -37.50
C PHE A 3 15.54 8.18 -36.47
N LEU A 4 16.46 9.03 -36.95
CA LEU A 4 17.18 10.01 -36.12
C LEU A 4 16.24 11.10 -35.59
N ILE A 5 15.29 11.55 -36.43
CA ILE A 5 14.28 12.53 -36.03
C ILE A 5 13.34 11.93 -34.98
N CYS A 6 12.95 10.65 -35.13
CA CYS A 6 12.09 9.95 -34.17
C CYS A 6 12.79 9.76 -32.81
N VAL A 7 14.09 9.42 -32.80
CA VAL A 7 14.88 9.30 -31.57
C VAL A 7 15.09 10.67 -30.90
N CYS A 8 15.35 11.73 -31.66
CA CYS A 8 15.47 13.09 -31.13
C CYS A 8 14.15 13.62 -30.55
N LEU A 9 13.00 13.31 -31.16
CA LEU A 9 11.68 13.66 -30.63
C LEU A 9 11.35 12.87 -29.36
N LEU A 10 11.70 11.58 -29.31
CA LEU A 10 11.54 10.76 -28.10
C LEU A 10 12.41 11.28 -26.95
N GLN A 11 13.65 11.70 -27.25
CA GLN A 11 14.54 12.32 -26.28
C GLN A 11 14.04 13.69 -25.83
N LEU A 12 13.48 14.52 -26.72
CA LEU A 12 12.85 15.79 -26.33
C LEU A 12 11.62 15.58 -25.43
N LEU A 13 10.84 14.54 -25.68
CA LEU A 13 9.71 14.13 -24.83
C LEU A 13 10.15 13.60 -23.46
N LEU A 14 11.32 12.94 -23.38
CA LEU A 14 11.93 12.44 -22.13
C LEU A 14 12.73 13.53 -21.37
N LEU A 15 13.17 14.60 -22.04
CA LEU A 15 13.88 15.74 -21.46
C LEU A 15 12.99 16.93 -21.14
N CYS A 16 11.71 16.94 -21.55
CA CYS A 16 10.72 17.80 -20.91
C CYS A 16 10.68 17.39 -19.45
N PRO A 17 11.11 18.24 -18.49
CA PRO A 17 10.78 17.97 -17.12
C PRO A 17 9.27 18.05 -17.09
N SER A 18 8.60 16.91 -16.96
CA SER A 18 7.26 16.88 -16.44
C SER A 18 7.36 17.71 -15.17
N ARG A 19 6.94 18.98 -15.22
CA ARG A 19 6.37 19.61 -14.06
C ARG A 19 5.12 18.78 -13.79
N ALA A 20 5.34 17.59 -13.22
CA ALA A 20 4.44 17.06 -12.25
C ALA A 20 4.38 18.19 -11.23
N SER A 21 3.40 19.07 -11.43
CA SER A 21 2.72 19.67 -10.31
C SER A 21 2.55 18.52 -9.34
N ALA A 22 3.31 18.55 -8.25
CA ALA A 22 2.94 17.81 -7.07
C ALA A 22 1.61 18.43 -6.68
N GLN A 23 0.52 17.94 -7.29
CA GLN A 23 -0.80 18.13 -6.73
C GLN A 23 -0.66 17.68 -5.28
N PRO A 24 -1.19 18.46 -4.32
CA PRO A 24 -1.29 17.98 -2.95
C PRO A 24 -1.90 16.59 -3.01
N GLN A 25 -1.16 15.57 -2.60
CA GLN A 25 -1.74 14.23 -2.51
C GLN A 25 -2.96 14.37 -1.60
N PRO A 26 -4.13 13.82 -1.99
CA PRO A 26 -5.27 13.80 -1.09
C PRO A 26 -4.79 13.19 0.25
N PRO A 27 -5.31 13.67 1.38
CA PRO A 27 -4.93 13.12 2.67
C PRO A 27 -5.07 11.60 2.63
N PRO A 28 -4.12 10.85 3.21
CA PRO A 28 -4.13 9.40 3.14
C PRO A 28 -5.45 8.89 3.75
N SER A 29 -6.28 8.23 2.93
CA SER A 29 -7.60 7.80 3.38
C SER A 29 -7.49 6.69 4.42
N ALA A 30 -8.20 6.82 5.54
CA ALA A 30 -8.33 5.78 6.57
C ALA A 30 -8.70 4.41 5.96
N ARG A 31 -9.60 4.40 4.97
CA ARG A 31 -10.01 3.18 4.28
C ARG A 31 -8.90 2.47 3.50
N ALA A 32 -8.00 3.23 2.86
CA ALA A 32 -6.84 2.63 2.18
C ALA A 32 -5.84 2.05 3.18
N LEU A 33 -5.69 2.70 4.35
CA LEU A 33 -4.92 2.12 5.45
C LEU A 33 -5.55 0.81 5.90
N ASP A 34 -6.87 0.78 6.18
CA ASP A 34 -7.58 -0.42 6.61
C ASP A 34 -7.42 -1.60 5.64
N ALA A 35 -7.57 -1.35 4.33
CA ALA A 35 -7.37 -2.37 3.30
C ALA A 35 -5.94 -2.93 3.29
N MET A 36 -4.94 -2.08 3.51
CA MET A 36 -3.54 -2.50 3.61
C MET A 36 -3.26 -3.29 4.91
N LEU A 37 -3.79 -2.86 6.06
CA LEU A 37 -3.64 -3.58 7.32
C LEU A 37 -4.36 -4.94 7.29
N GLN A 38 -5.51 -5.02 6.62
CA GLN A 38 -6.22 -6.28 6.40
C GLN A 38 -5.37 -7.31 5.66
N ASP A 39 -4.67 -6.89 4.60
CA ASP A 39 -3.76 -7.76 3.83
C ASP A 39 -2.62 -8.30 4.70
N TYR A 40 -2.00 -7.45 5.53
CA TYR A 40 -1.00 -7.90 6.51
C TYR A 40 -1.57 -8.87 7.56
N ALA A 41 -2.78 -8.60 8.07
CA ALA A 41 -3.47 -9.50 9.00
C ALA A 41 -3.75 -10.86 8.38
N TYR A 42 -4.13 -10.90 7.10
CA TYR A 42 -4.45 -12.13 6.38
C TYR A 42 -3.21 -12.99 6.14
N ARG A 43 -2.08 -12.37 5.76
CA ARG A 43 -0.79 -13.06 5.58
C ARG A 43 -0.27 -13.73 6.85
N ALA A 44 -0.67 -13.26 8.04
CA ALA A 44 -0.28 -13.87 9.30
C ALA A 44 -0.85 -15.29 9.50
N PHE A 45 -1.91 -15.66 8.76
CA PHE A 45 -2.57 -16.97 8.87
C PHE A 45 -1.92 -18.05 7.99
N ALA A 46 -0.81 -18.64 8.44
CA ALA A 46 -0.19 -19.77 7.72
C ALA A 46 -0.97 -21.10 7.88
N ARG A 47 -1.32 -21.44 9.13
CA ARG A 47 -2.12 -22.64 9.48
C ARG A 47 -3.20 -22.22 10.49
N PRO A 48 -4.25 -21.52 10.03
CA PRO A 48 -5.19 -20.82 10.90
C PRO A 48 -6.01 -21.78 11.75
N ARG A 49 -5.95 -21.61 13.06
CA ARG A 49 -6.86 -22.21 14.04
C ARG A 49 -7.93 -21.20 14.44
N THR A 50 -9.14 -21.70 14.68
CA THR A 50 -10.25 -20.85 15.12
C THR A 50 -9.98 -20.35 16.54
N GLY A 51 -10.17 -19.05 16.78
CA GLY A 51 -10.04 -18.43 18.10
C GLY A 51 -8.61 -18.14 18.55
N ILE A 52 -7.60 -18.39 17.70
CA ILE A 52 -6.21 -18.00 17.97
C ILE A 52 -5.92 -16.67 17.27
N VAL A 53 -5.30 -15.76 18.01
CA VAL A 53 -4.85 -14.46 17.52
C VAL A 53 -3.50 -14.62 16.82
N TYR A 54 -3.37 -14.05 15.63
CA TYR A 54 -2.14 -14.01 14.83
C TYR A 54 -1.71 -12.57 14.66
N ASN A 55 -0.52 -12.24 15.14
CA ASN A 55 0.05 -10.90 14.98
C ASN A 55 0.67 -10.76 13.59
N ALA A 56 0.35 -9.67 12.91
CA ALA A 56 0.89 -9.38 11.60
C ALA A 56 2.31 -8.83 11.70
N THR A 57 3.12 -9.11 10.68
CA THR A 57 4.44 -8.50 10.50
C THR A 57 4.29 -7.33 9.54
N LEU A 58 4.60 -6.12 10.02
CA LEU A 58 4.53 -4.89 9.24
C LEU A 58 5.93 -4.47 8.78
N PRO A 59 6.05 -3.70 7.68
CA PRO A 59 7.32 -3.11 7.30
C PRO A 59 7.79 -2.07 8.34
N ALA A 60 9.10 -1.83 8.39
CA ALA A 60 9.74 -1.09 9.48
C ALA A 60 9.27 0.36 9.62
N ASP A 61 8.87 0.98 8.52
CA ASP A 61 8.31 2.34 8.46
C ASP A 61 6.96 2.47 9.20
N LEU A 62 6.18 1.39 9.25
CA LEU A 62 4.87 1.34 9.89
C LEU A 62 4.92 0.72 11.30
N ALA A 63 5.81 -0.24 11.52
CA ALA A 63 5.89 -1.02 12.76
C ALA A 63 6.20 -0.19 14.03
N ALA A 64 6.79 1.00 13.90
CA ALA A 64 7.12 1.87 15.03
C ALA A 64 5.90 2.53 15.70
N GLY A 65 4.73 2.52 15.04
CA GLY A 65 3.53 3.18 15.55
C GLY A 65 2.22 2.45 15.24
N VAL A 66 2.28 1.31 14.55
CA VAL A 66 1.09 0.51 14.21
C VAL A 66 1.28 -0.92 14.69
N ALA A 67 0.26 -1.45 15.35
CA ALA A 67 0.12 -2.88 15.60
C ALA A 67 -1.10 -3.40 14.84
N VAL A 68 -1.01 -4.61 14.27
CA VAL A 68 -2.11 -5.28 13.58
C VAL A 68 -2.13 -6.75 13.96
N SER A 69 -3.33 -7.28 14.24
CA SER A 69 -3.53 -8.69 14.52
C SER A 69 -4.87 -9.17 13.97
N GLY A 70 -4.94 -10.44 13.59
CA GLY A 70 -6.17 -11.08 13.12
C GLY A 70 -6.58 -12.26 13.99
N VAL A 71 -7.88 -12.46 14.19
CA VAL A 71 -8.43 -13.71 14.73
C VAL A 71 -9.54 -14.24 13.83
N ARG A 72 -9.47 -15.53 13.50
CA ARG A 72 -10.47 -16.21 12.69
C ARG A 72 -11.48 -16.92 13.58
N LEU A 73 -12.76 -16.60 13.41
CA LEU A 73 -13.87 -17.16 14.19
C LEU A 73 -14.94 -17.76 13.26
N ARG A 74 -15.75 -18.69 13.78
CA ARG A 74 -17.00 -19.06 13.10
C ARG A 74 -18.07 -18.06 13.49
N SER A 75 -18.84 -17.55 12.54
CA SER A 75 -19.87 -16.53 12.80
C SER A 75 -20.93 -17.01 13.80
N GLY A 76 -21.31 -18.30 13.71
CA GLY A 76 -22.22 -18.90 14.68
C GLY A 76 -21.65 -18.97 16.10
N SER A 77 -20.34 -19.25 16.25
CA SER A 77 -19.69 -19.26 17.58
C SER A 77 -19.54 -17.85 18.13
N LEU A 78 -19.13 -16.89 17.30
CA LEU A 78 -19.05 -15.48 17.66
C LEU A 78 -20.41 -14.97 18.16
N ARG A 79 -21.51 -15.25 17.44
CA ARG A 79 -22.85 -14.86 17.85
C ARG A 79 -23.27 -15.49 19.18
N ARG A 80 -22.99 -16.77 19.41
CA ARG A 80 -23.44 -17.48 20.63
C ARG A 80 -22.59 -17.17 21.87
N LYS A 81 -21.28 -17.01 21.70
CA LYS A 81 -20.32 -16.95 22.81
C LYS A 81 -19.61 -15.61 22.94
N GLY A 82 -19.67 -14.75 21.92
CA GLY A 82 -18.81 -13.58 21.84
C GLY A 82 -17.33 -13.98 21.66
N PHE A 83 -16.45 -13.01 21.92
CA PHE A 83 -15.02 -13.21 21.99
C PHE A 83 -14.43 -12.21 22.99
N PRO A 84 -14.49 -12.52 24.31
CA PRO A 84 -13.95 -11.64 25.34
C PRO A 84 -12.41 -11.65 25.30
N GLY A 85 -11.78 -10.52 25.60
CA GLY A 85 -10.31 -10.42 25.71
C GLY A 85 -9.57 -10.36 24.38
N TYR A 86 -10.16 -9.73 23.35
CA TYR A 86 -9.47 -9.46 22.10
C TYR A 86 -8.74 -8.11 22.18
N PHE A 87 -7.57 -8.12 22.82
CA PHE A 87 -6.83 -6.91 23.18
C PHE A 87 -7.71 -5.98 24.03
N GLU A 88 -7.88 -4.71 23.62
CA GLU A 88 -8.76 -3.74 24.27
C GLU A 88 -10.25 -4.01 24.02
N PHE A 89 -10.60 -4.92 23.11
CA PHE A 89 -11.99 -5.20 22.74
C PHE A 89 -12.55 -6.40 23.51
N ALA A 90 -13.72 -6.21 24.12
CA ALA A 90 -14.56 -7.30 24.62
C ALA A 90 -15.81 -7.41 23.74
N ILE A 91 -15.87 -8.47 22.94
CA ILE A 91 -16.97 -8.69 21.99
C ILE A 91 -18.04 -9.55 22.66
N PRO A 92 -19.27 -9.05 22.83
CA PRO A 92 -20.31 -9.74 23.57
C PRO A 92 -20.92 -10.89 22.75
N ALA A 93 -21.69 -11.74 23.43
CA ALA A 93 -22.64 -12.60 22.73
C ALA A 93 -23.75 -11.76 22.08
N GLY A 94 -24.40 -12.30 21.05
CA GLY A 94 -25.45 -11.62 20.29
C GLY A 94 -24.95 -10.75 19.14
N VAL A 95 -23.66 -10.79 18.81
CA VAL A 95 -23.12 -10.07 17.64
C VAL A 95 -23.57 -10.74 16.34
N ILE A 96 -24.14 -9.94 15.45
CA ILE A 96 -24.63 -10.36 14.13
C ILE A 96 -23.74 -9.72 13.06
N VAL A 97 -23.20 -10.56 12.17
CA VAL A 97 -22.38 -10.16 11.02
C VAL A 97 -23.25 -10.19 9.77
N GLN A 98 -23.19 -9.13 8.95
CA GLN A 98 -23.99 -8.93 7.75
C GLN A 98 -23.11 -8.44 6.57
N PRO A 99 -23.16 -9.12 5.41
CA PRO A 99 -23.89 -10.35 5.13
C PRO A 99 -23.36 -11.54 5.95
N TYR A 100 -24.17 -12.61 6.06
CA TYR A 100 -23.75 -13.82 6.76
C TYR A 100 -22.62 -14.51 5.99
N VAL A 101 -21.54 -14.82 6.71
CA VAL A 101 -20.42 -15.65 6.24
C VAL A 101 -20.19 -16.79 7.23
N GLU A 102 -19.70 -17.95 6.80
CA GLU A 102 -19.49 -19.09 7.71
C GLU A 102 -18.38 -18.78 8.74
N ARG A 103 -17.31 -18.13 8.27
CA ARG A 103 -16.15 -17.73 9.08
C ARG A 103 -15.82 -16.28 8.82
N VAL A 104 -15.46 -15.58 9.89
CA VAL A 104 -15.14 -14.17 9.89
C VAL A 104 -13.73 -13.97 10.46
N VAL A 105 -12.96 -13.06 9.87
CA VAL A 105 -11.74 -12.54 10.48
C VAL A 105 -12.10 -11.23 11.16
N LEU A 106 -11.76 -11.13 12.43
CA LEU A 106 -11.71 -9.85 13.13
C LEU A 106 -10.28 -9.33 12.98
N VAL A 107 -10.16 -8.13 12.45
CA VAL A 107 -8.88 -7.42 12.33
C VAL A 107 -8.85 -6.33 13.37
N TYR A 108 -7.89 -6.47 14.28
CA TYR A 108 -7.50 -5.47 15.25
C TYR A 108 -6.35 -4.65 14.66
N HIS A 109 -6.39 -3.34 14.87
CA HIS A 109 -5.22 -2.51 14.68
C HIS A 109 -5.18 -1.35 15.68
N SER A 110 -3.97 -0.88 15.99
CA SER A 110 -3.74 0.24 16.88
C SER A 110 -2.81 1.25 16.22
N LEU A 111 -3.22 2.52 16.20
CA LEU A 111 -2.41 3.65 15.75
C LEU A 111 -1.95 4.44 16.98
N GLY A 112 -0.67 4.27 17.32
CA GLY A 112 -0.05 4.86 18.49
C GLY A 112 0.07 6.39 18.43
N LEU A 113 0.10 7.01 19.60
CA LEU A 113 0.22 8.47 19.76
C LEU A 113 1.65 9.02 19.53
N GLY A 114 2.66 8.15 19.45
CA GLY A 114 4.07 8.55 19.35
C GLY A 114 4.52 8.87 17.92
N GLY A 115 5.75 9.40 17.80
CA GLY A 115 6.68 9.38 16.65
C GLY A 115 6.25 9.97 15.29
N GLY A 116 5.02 9.76 14.85
CA GLY A 116 4.53 10.10 13.51
C GLY A 116 3.13 10.71 13.45
N GLY A 117 2.48 10.92 14.61
CA GLY A 117 1.16 11.56 14.67
C GLY A 117 0.08 10.81 13.88
N LEU A 118 0.10 9.46 13.93
CA LEU A 118 -0.75 8.60 13.10
C LEU A 118 -2.26 8.86 13.32
N PRO A 119 -2.77 9.00 14.56
CA PRO A 119 -4.17 9.39 14.78
C PRO A 119 -4.57 10.63 14.02
N GLN A 120 -3.82 11.73 14.17
CA GLN A 120 -4.12 13.01 13.50
C GLN A 120 -4.01 12.93 11.97
N ARG A 121 -3.13 12.06 11.45
CA ARG A 121 -2.91 11.88 10.01
C ARG A 121 -4.07 11.17 9.33
N TYR A 122 -4.59 10.11 9.94
CA TYR A 122 -5.62 9.25 9.33
C TYR A 122 -7.04 9.60 9.80
N TYR A 123 -7.17 10.16 10.99
CA TYR A 123 -8.43 10.60 11.60
C TYR A 123 -8.28 12.05 12.06
N PRO A 124 -8.27 13.03 11.13
CA PRO A 124 -8.12 14.42 11.51
C PRO A 124 -9.34 14.89 12.31
N LEU A 125 -9.09 15.32 13.55
CA LEU A 125 -10.11 15.90 14.44
C LEU A 125 -9.73 17.33 14.84
N PRO A 126 -10.22 18.37 14.13
CA PRO A 126 -9.95 19.76 14.50
C PRO A 126 -10.65 20.11 15.81
N GLY A 127 -9.95 20.83 16.69
CA GLY A 127 -10.49 21.25 18.00
C GLY A 127 -10.43 20.18 19.10
N TYR A 128 -9.92 18.98 18.81
CA TYR A 128 -9.78 17.90 19.78
C TYR A 128 -8.35 17.39 19.85
N THR A 129 -7.97 16.88 21.02
CA THR A 129 -6.69 16.22 21.25
C THR A 129 -6.92 14.77 21.66
N TYR A 130 -6.19 13.86 21.02
CA TYR A 130 -6.19 12.45 21.38
C TYR A 130 -5.50 12.19 22.72
N LEU A 131 -6.23 11.53 23.62
CA LEU A 131 -5.73 11.04 24.90
C LEU A 131 -5.31 9.57 24.84
N ALA A 132 -5.85 8.80 23.89
CA ALA A 132 -5.54 7.39 23.70
C ALA A 132 -5.19 7.09 22.23
N PRO A 133 -4.56 5.94 21.91
CA PRO A 133 -4.40 5.48 20.53
C PRO A 133 -5.73 5.38 19.78
N VAL A 134 -5.69 5.35 18.44
CA VAL A 134 -6.87 4.99 17.65
C VAL A 134 -6.86 3.48 17.44
N LEU A 135 -7.88 2.81 17.97
CA LEU A 135 -8.05 1.36 17.89
C LEU A 135 -9.10 1.03 16.84
N GLY A 136 -8.77 0.17 15.88
CA GLY A 136 -9.71 -0.31 14.87
C GLY A 136 -10.14 -1.75 15.12
N LEU A 137 -11.44 -1.98 14.96
CA LEU A 137 -12.05 -3.30 14.96
C LEU A 137 -12.89 -3.47 13.71
N LEU A 138 -12.37 -4.24 12.75
CA LEU A 138 -12.99 -4.48 11.46
C LEU A 138 -13.25 -5.98 11.24
N PHE A 139 -14.21 -6.31 10.39
CA PHE A 139 -14.69 -7.68 10.17
C PHE A 139 -14.67 -7.99 8.69
N TYR A 140 -14.14 -9.16 8.32
CA TYR A 140 -13.97 -9.57 6.92
C TYR A 140 -14.31 -11.04 6.72
N ASP A 141 -14.66 -11.43 5.50
CA ASP A 141 -14.93 -12.82 5.14
C ASP A 141 -13.64 -13.66 5.22
N ALA A 142 -13.69 -14.77 5.96
CA ALA A 142 -12.58 -15.70 6.16
C ALA A 142 -12.69 -16.98 5.31
N ALA A 143 -13.50 -16.99 4.25
CA ALA A 143 -13.58 -18.08 3.28
C ALA A 143 -12.26 -18.23 2.52
N ASN A 144 -11.70 -17.12 2.03
CA ASN A 144 -10.43 -17.10 1.32
C ASN A 144 -9.44 -16.12 1.98
N LEU A 145 -8.48 -16.65 2.75
CA LEU A 145 -7.46 -15.85 3.45
C LEU A 145 -6.34 -15.34 2.53
N SER A 146 -6.39 -15.68 1.24
CA SER A 146 -5.50 -15.14 0.22
C SER A 146 -6.18 -14.06 -0.64
N ALA A 147 -7.44 -13.74 -0.36
CA ALA A 147 -8.16 -12.67 -1.04
C ALA A 147 -7.67 -11.30 -0.59
N VAL A 148 -7.64 -10.37 -1.55
CA VAL A 148 -7.19 -8.98 -1.36
C VAL A 148 -8.35 -8.05 -1.70
N GLY A 149 -8.46 -6.91 -1.01
CA GLY A 149 -9.50 -5.92 -1.28
C GLY A 149 -10.91 -6.40 -0.90
N LEU A 150 -11.00 -7.22 0.16
CA LEU A 150 -12.29 -7.67 0.69
C LEU A 150 -13.05 -6.49 1.31
N PRO A 151 -14.36 -6.38 1.07
CA PRO A 151 -15.18 -5.37 1.74
C PRO A 151 -15.35 -5.68 3.23
N GLU A 152 -15.46 -4.62 4.05
CA GLU A 152 -15.72 -4.77 5.48
C GLU A 152 -17.17 -5.19 5.73
N LEU A 153 -17.35 -6.32 6.42
CA LEU A 153 -18.67 -6.84 6.81
C LEU A 153 -19.28 -5.96 7.88
N SER A 154 -20.54 -5.55 7.71
CA SER A 154 -21.26 -4.82 8.74
C SER A 154 -21.52 -5.71 9.96
N VAL A 155 -21.52 -5.09 11.15
CA VAL A 155 -21.72 -5.78 12.41
C VAL A 155 -22.66 -4.98 13.28
N VAL A 156 -23.60 -5.68 13.91
CA VAL A 156 -24.54 -5.13 14.87
C VAL A 156 -24.53 -6.01 16.12
N ALA A 157 -24.19 -5.42 17.27
CA ALA A 157 -24.42 -6.06 18.56
C ALA A 157 -25.89 -5.82 18.96
N SER A 158 -26.67 -6.88 19.21
CA SER A 158 -28.13 -6.74 19.42
C SER A 158 -28.58 -6.73 20.88
N GLY A 159 -27.65 -6.78 21.84
CA GLY A 159 -27.94 -6.85 23.27
C GLY A 159 -27.01 -5.94 24.07
N SER A 160 -25.87 -6.47 24.49
CA SER A 160 -24.80 -5.67 25.09
C SER A 160 -23.89 -5.05 24.03
N PRO A 161 -23.31 -3.87 24.31
CA PRO A 161 -22.33 -3.25 23.40
C PRO A 161 -21.00 -4.00 23.41
N ILE A 162 -20.25 -3.84 22.32
CA ILE A 162 -18.80 -4.10 22.31
C ILE A 162 -18.15 -3.05 23.22
N SER A 163 -17.39 -3.53 24.20
CA SER A 163 -16.62 -2.66 25.09
C SER A 163 -15.21 -2.49 24.54
N VAL A 164 -14.69 -1.26 24.62
CA VAL A 164 -13.33 -0.87 24.24
C VAL A 164 -12.65 -0.28 25.48
N SER A 165 -11.74 -1.02 26.08
CA SER A 165 -11.05 -0.64 27.31
C SER A 165 -9.62 -0.21 27.02
N PHE A 166 -9.33 1.08 27.19
CA PHE A 166 -8.02 1.65 26.88
C PHE A 166 -7.08 1.51 28.08
N GLY A 167 -5.94 0.82 27.89
CA GLY A 167 -4.94 0.65 28.95
C GLY A 167 -4.13 1.92 29.25
N ASN A 168 -3.83 2.73 28.24
CA ASN A 168 -2.98 3.92 28.34
C ASN A 168 -3.71 5.16 27.84
N VAL A 169 -4.36 5.88 28.76
CA VAL A 169 -5.04 7.16 28.50
C VAL A 169 -4.21 8.28 29.14
N ARG A 170 -3.84 9.30 28.35
CA ARG A 170 -3.15 10.50 28.86
C ARG A 170 -4.05 11.22 29.86
N ALA A 171 -3.47 11.60 31.00
CA ALA A 171 -4.19 12.34 32.02
C ALA A 171 -4.58 13.74 31.53
N VAL A 172 -5.80 14.16 31.84
CA VAL A 172 -6.25 15.55 31.68
C VAL A 172 -5.94 16.31 32.97
N PRO A 173 -5.43 17.55 32.91
CA PRO A 173 -5.20 18.37 34.10
C PRO A 173 -6.47 18.52 34.96
N PRO A 174 -6.33 18.64 36.29
CA PRO A 174 -7.47 18.92 37.17
C PRO A 174 -8.21 20.19 36.75
N GLY A 175 -9.53 20.13 36.69
CA GLY A 175 -10.37 21.23 36.20
C GLY A 175 -10.40 21.38 34.68
N GLY A 176 -9.77 20.47 33.94
CA GLY A 176 -9.84 20.41 32.49
C GLY A 176 -11.15 19.81 31.96
N PRO A 177 -11.39 19.94 30.65
CA PRO A 177 -12.55 19.38 29.96
C PRO A 177 -12.68 17.86 30.14
N ALA A 178 -13.91 17.38 30.20
CA ALA A 178 -14.19 15.96 30.33
C ALA A 178 -13.73 15.19 29.07
N PRO A 179 -12.99 14.07 29.22
CA PRO A 179 -12.73 13.17 28.10
C PRO A 179 -14.02 12.68 27.47
N GLN A 180 -13.98 12.36 26.18
CA GLN A 180 -15.09 11.75 25.44
C GLN A 180 -14.58 10.62 24.56
N CYS A 181 -15.42 9.60 24.36
CA CYS A 181 -15.20 8.60 23.35
C CYS A 181 -15.48 9.19 21.97
N VAL A 182 -14.61 8.91 21.01
CA VAL A 182 -14.88 9.16 19.59
C VAL A 182 -14.90 7.84 18.84
N TRP A 183 -15.94 7.65 18.03
CA TRP A 183 -16.08 6.56 17.08
C TRP A 183 -16.02 7.12 15.66
N PHE A 184 -15.23 6.49 14.80
CA PHE A 184 -15.20 6.76 13.37
C PHE A 184 -15.83 5.60 12.62
N ASP A 185 -16.70 5.93 11.67
CA ASP A 185 -17.16 4.97 10.68
C ASP A 185 -16.08 4.68 9.62
N LEU A 186 -16.44 3.92 8.58
CA LEU A 186 -15.52 3.58 7.49
C LEU A 186 -15.04 4.76 6.66
N ASP A 187 -15.85 5.81 6.62
CA ASP A 187 -15.53 7.00 5.84
C ASP A 187 -14.71 7.98 6.69
N GLY A 188 -14.39 7.61 7.93
CA GLY A 188 -13.63 8.42 8.87
C GLY A 188 -14.45 9.54 9.50
N VAL A 189 -15.78 9.45 9.47
CA VAL A 189 -16.66 10.47 10.04
C VAL A 189 -16.79 10.25 11.55
N PRO A 190 -16.44 11.25 12.38
CA PRO A 190 -16.46 11.11 13.82
C PRO A 190 -17.87 11.22 14.42
N GLN A 191 -18.09 10.47 15.50
CA GLN A 191 -19.21 10.63 16.42
C GLN A 191 -18.72 10.55 17.85
N PHE A 192 -19.19 11.46 18.69
CA PHE A 192 -18.77 11.57 20.08
C PHE A 192 -19.81 10.93 21.00
N ARG A 193 -19.33 10.29 22.07
CA ARG A 193 -20.14 9.67 23.12
C ARG A 193 -19.46 9.84 24.46
N ASP A 194 -20.25 9.83 25.52
CA ASP A 194 -19.72 9.77 26.87
C ASP A 194 -19.05 8.42 27.13
N LEU A 195 -18.10 8.40 28.05
CA LEU A 195 -17.46 7.16 28.47
C LEU A 195 -18.40 6.36 29.39
N GLU A 196 -18.37 5.03 29.28
CA GLU A 196 -19.06 4.14 30.24
C GLU A 196 -18.32 4.11 31.59
N ALA A 197 -17.00 4.27 31.54
CA ALA A 197 -16.11 4.40 32.69
C ALA A 197 -14.86 5.19 32.28
N ASN A 198 -14.00 5.60 33.22
CA ASN A 198 -12.86 6.51 32.98
C ASN A 198 -11.99 6.21 31.73
N ASN A 199 -11.91 4.95 31.30
CA ASN A 199 -11.13 4.50 30.15
C ASN A 199 -11.89 3.54 29.23
N VAL A 200 -13.23 3.51 29.28
CA VAL A 200 -14.05 2.53 28.56
C VAL A 200 -15.05 3.22 27.63
N CYS A 201 -15.01 2.83 26.36
CA CYS A 201 -16.02 3.20 25.37
C CYS A 201 -16.94 2.01 25.07
N ALA A 202 -18.18 2.31 24.68
CA ALA A 202 -19.16 1.33 24.21
C ALA A 202 -19.58 1.60 22.77
N THR A 203 -19.74 0.54 21.99
CA THR A 203 -20.21 0.60 20.60
C THR A 203 -21.05 -0.60 20.23
N TYR A 204 -21.97 -0.42 19.29
CA TYR A 204 -22.77 -1.51 18.72
C TYR A 204 -22.32 -1.87 17.29
N ARG A 205 -21.30 -1.19 16.77
CA ARG A 205 -20.84 -1.26 15.39
C ARG A 205 -19.33 -1.44 15.34
N ARG A 206 -18.84 -1.89 14.18
CA ARG A 206 -17.42 -1.84 13.82
C ARG A 206 -16.94 -0.42 13.54
N GLY A 207 -15.64 -0.22 13.46
CA GLY A 207 -15.01 1.04 13.11
C GLY A 207 -13.77 1.30 13.94
N HIS A 208 -13.47 2.58 14.17
CA HIS A 208 -12.27 3.03 14.87
C HIS A 208 -12.65 3.86 16.08
N PHE A 209 -11.89 3.71 17.16
CA PHE A 209 -12.27 4.20 18.47
C PHE A 209 -11.08 4.87 19.14
N SER A 210 -11.34 5.98 19.83
CA SER A 210 -10.34 6.61 20.69
C SER A 210 -11.00 7.41 21.81
N ILE A 211 -10.18 7.92 22.71
CA ILE A 211 -10.58 8.89 23.74
C ILE A 211 -9.92 10.21 23.40
N VAL A 212 -10.72 11.26 23.37
CA VAL A 212 -10.31 12.62 23.02
C VAL A 212 -10.78 13.62 24.07
N VAL A 213 -10.24 14.81 24.01
CA VAL A 213 -10.71 15.95 24.81
C VAL A 213 -10.82 17.19 23.95
N ASN A 214 -11.84 18.01 24.21
CA ASN A 214 -11.99 19.30 23.54
C ASN A 214 -10.83 20.21 23.91
N SER A 215 -9.98 20.53 22.94
CA SER A 215 -8.79 21.36 23.14
C SER A 215 -9.11 22.84 23.28
N SER A 216 -10.27 23.27 22.80
CA SER A 216 -10.70 24.67 22.90
C SER A 216 -11.10 25.06 24.32
N GLU A 217 -11.38 24.07 25.16
CA GLU A 217 -11.72 24.23 26.59
C GLU A 217 -10.51 24.01 27.50
N LEU A 218 -9.34 23.66 26.94
CA LEU A 218 -8.11 23.59 27.71
C LEU A 218 -7.73 25.04 28.04
N ALA A 219 -8.02 25.47 29.27
CA ALA A 219 -7.66 26.81 29.73
C ALA A 219 -6.18 27.08 29.39
N PRO A 220 -5.85 28.23 28.77
CA PRO A 220 -4.47 28.57 28.51
C PRO A 220 -3.72 28.53 29.85
N ALA A 221 -2.59 27.82 29.87
CA ALA A 221 -1.74 27.77 31.05
C ALA A 221 -1.57 29.20 31.60
N PRO A 222 -1.72 29.40 32.93
CA PRO A 222 -1.64 30.74 33.50
C PRO A 222 -0.32 31.40 33.06
N ALA A 223 -0.45 32.58 32.46
CA ALA A 223 0.71 33.39 32.09
C ALA A 223 1.58 33.61 33.34
N PRO A 224 2.91 33.51 33.25
CA PRO A 224 3.77 33.88 34.36
C PRO A 224 3.57 35.38 34.64
N SER A 225 2.96 35.68 35.79
CA SER A 225 2.79 37.05 36.28
C SER A 225 4.17 37.66 36.57
N GLY A 226 4.48 38.81 35.95
CA GLY A 226 5.68 39.63 36.23
C GLY A 226 5.65 40.18 37.67
N ALA A 227 6.69 40.79 38.26
CA ALA A 227 7.99 41.34 37.85
C ALA A 227 8.90 41.31 39.13
N ILE A 228 10.22 41.55 39.15
CA ILE A 228 10.91 42.86 39.10
C ILE A 228 12.45 42.62 39.03
N ALA A 229 13.07 43.04 37.91
CA ALA A 229 14.28 43.88 37.72
C ALA A 229 15.69 43.49 38.33
N PRO A 230 16.81 44.19 37.99
CA PRO A 230 17.93 43.63 37.20
C PRO A 230 19.33 43.77 37.84
N SER A 231 20.36 43.11 37.27
CA SER A 231 21.76 43.61 37.30
C SER A 231 22.61 43.00 36.17
N ILE A 232 23.44 43.84 35.57
CA ILE A 232 24.31 43.64 34.39
C ILE A 232 25.79 43.46 34.88
N PRO A 233 26.82 43.38 34.01
CA PRO A 233 27.39 42.27 33.22
C PRO A 233 28.78 41.79 33.72
N ALA A 234 29.27 40.66 33.19
CA ALA A 234 30.68 40.45 32.83
C ALA A 234 30.76 39.22 31.91
N ASP A 235 31.00 39.34 30.60
CA ASP A 235 32.24 39.65 29.88
C ASP A 235 33.01 38.37 29.48
N GLY A 236 33.45 38.36 28.21
CA GLY A 236 34.50 37.48 27.68
C GLY A 236 34.10 36.13 27.08
N GLY A 237 34.24 35.99 25.75
CA GLY A 237 34.72 34.71 25.20
C GLY A 237 34.29 34.23 23.82
N ASN A 238 34.73 34.95 22.78
CA ASN A 238 35.12 34.43 21.45
C ASN A 238 34.10 33.87 20.44
N ALA A 239 33.96 34.67 19.39
CA ALA A 239 33.59 34.29 18.03
C ALA A 239 34.61 33.35 17.37
N LYS A 240 34.12 32.28 16.72
CA LYS A 240 34.65 31.71 15.46
C LYS A 240 33.62 30.67 15.00
N GLY A 241 32.76 30.94 14.03
CA GLY A 241 33.14 31.07 12.64
C GLY A 241 33.33 29.68 12.01
N ARG A 242 32.25 29.08 11.46
CA ARG A 242 32.36 28.25 10.26
C ARG A 242 31.03 28.14 9.53
N LYS A 243 30.91 28.99 8.51
CA LYS A 243 30.03 28.78 7.36
C LYS A 243 30.81 27.92 6.36
N ASP A 244 30.05 27.10 5.65
CA ASP A 244 30.37 26.44 4.38
C ASP A 244 31.37 25.26 4.42
N ALA A 245 30.86 24.05 4.16
CA ALA A 245 31.38 23.13 3.14
C ALA A 245 30.73 21.74 3.25
N TRP A 246 29.63 21.51 2.53
CA TRP A 246 29.36 20.19 1.95
C TRP A 246 28.94 20.40 0.49
N LYS A 247 29.92 20.67 -0.37
CA LYS A 247 29.80 20.53 -1.82
C LYS A 247 30.72 19.41 -2.28
N ILE A 248 30.30 18.16 -2.13
CA ILE A 248 30.64 17.01 -2.98
C ILE A 248 29.44 16.05 -2.79
N ALA A 249 28.51 15.92 -3.74
CA ALA A 249 28.65 14.96 -4.82
C ALA A 249 27.61 15.24 -5.93
N VAL A 250 27.88 16.19 -6.81
CA VAL A 250 27.33 16.17 -8.17
C VAL A 250 28.25 15.26 -8.99
N GLY A 251 28.09 13.95 -8.82
CA GLY A 251 28.95 12.96 -9.48
C GLY A 251 28.28 11.61 -9.75
N VAL A 252 27.05 11.40 -9.26
CA VAL A 252 26.34 10.12 -9.44
C VAL A 252 25.28 10.21 -10.54
N VAL A 253 24.62 11.35 -10.70
CA VAL A 253 23.56 11.52 -11.73
C VAL A 253 24.14 11.62 -13.14
N GLY A 254 25.28 12.29 -13.33
CA GLY A 254 25.95 12.37 -14.63
C GLY A 254 26.52 11.02 -15.10
N GLY A 255 26.97 10.18 -14.15
CA GLY A 255 27.48 8.85 -14.44
C GLY A 255 26.41 7.93 -15.02
N VAL A 256 25.20 7.91 -14.44
CA VAL A 256 24.09 7.06 -14.92
C VAL A 256 23.64 7.49 -16.32
N VAL A 257 23.59 8.79 -16.60
CA VAL A 257 23.20 9.30 -17.93
C VAL A 257 24.26 8.95 -18.98
N ALA A 258 25.56 9.12 -18.67
CA ALA A 258 26.63 8.75 -19.59
C ALA A 258 26.67 7.22 -19.86
N LEU A 259 26.44 6.40 -18.84
CA LEU A 259 26.37 4.94 -18.97
C LEU A 259 25.15 4.51 -19.79
N GLY A 260 24.00 5.15 -19.60
CA GLY A 260 22.80 4.93 -20.40
C GLY A 260 23.00 5.29 -21.87
N LEU A 261 23.62 6.43 -22.16
CA LEU A 261 23.96 6.84 -23.53
C LEU A 261 24.93 5.86 -24.20
N LEU A 262 25.96 5.41 -23.48
CA LEU A 262 26.93 4.45 -23.99
C LEU A 262 26.28 3.10 -24.31
N ALA A 263 25.43 2.59 -23.41
CA ALA A 263 24.68 1.34 -23.62
C ALA A 263 23.75 1.45 -24.84
N THR A 264 23.07 2.58 -25.00
CA THR A 264 22.15 2.82 -26.12
C THR A 264 22.90 2.86 -27.46
N LEU A 265 24.07 3.53 -27.51
CA LEU A 265 24.93 3.56 -28.69
C LEU A 265 25.43 2.16 -29.08
N LEU A 266 25.82 1.34 -28.11
CA LEU A 266 26.25 -0.05 -28.37
C LEU A 266 25.12 -0.88 -28.97
N VAL A 267 23.91 -0.81 -28.42
CA VAL A 267 22.74 -1.52 -28.96
C VAL A 267 22.41 -1.05 -30.37
N CYS A 268 22.49 0.26 -30.63
CA CYS A 268 22.25 0.83 -31.95
C CYS A 268 23.28 0.33 -32.99
N CYS A 269 24.57 0.31 -32.63
CA CYS A 269 25.63 -0.24 -33.47
C CYS A 269 25.44 -1.73 -33.78
N VAL A 270 25.01 -2.52 -32.80
CA VAL A 270 24.72 -3.96 -33.00
C VAL A 270 23.53 -4.14 -33.93
N ARG A 271 22.45 -3.38 -33.76
CA ARG A 271 21.28 -3.44 -34.65
C ARG A 271 21.62 -3.01 -36.06
N TYR A 272 22.38 -1.93 -36.22
CA TYR A 272 22.83 -1.48 -37.54
C TYR A 272 23.73 -2.51 -38.23
N LYS A 273 24.62 -3.18 -37.49
CA LYS A 273 25.41 -4.29 -38.05
C LYS A 273 24.53 -5.49 -38.43
N ARG A 274 23.49 -5.81 -37.66
CA ARG A 274 22.53 -6.87 -38.00
C ARG A 274 21.71 -6.54 -39.23
N GLU A 275 21.22 -5.31 -39.35
CA GLU A 275 20.49 -4.85 -40.53
C GLU A 275 21.37 -4.85 -41.78
N LYS A 276 22.63 -4.39 -41.68
CA LYS A 276 23.58 -4.51 -42.79
C LYS A 276 23.86 -5.95 -43.19
N ARG A 277 23.88 -6.89 -42.24
CA ARG A 277 24.02 -8.32 -42.53
C ARG A 277 22.76 -8.87 -43.21
N MET A 278 21.57 -8.46 -42.79
CA MET A 278 20.31 -8.85 -43.44
C MET A 278 20.21 -8.31 -44.87
N ALA A 279 20.53 -7.02 -45.08
CA ALA A 279 20.56 -6.43 -46.41
C ALA A 279 21.61 -7.07 -47.34
N ALA A 280 22.75 -7.52 -46.79
CA ALA A 280 23.74 -8.27 -47.55
C ALA A 280 23.26 -9.70 -47.88
N MET A 281 22.49 -10.34 -46.99
CA MET A 281 21.91 -11.66 -47.23
C MET A 281 20.78 -11.62 -48.26
N GLU A 282 19.95 -10.57 -48.28
CA GLU A 282 18.91 -10.38 -49.28
C GLU A 282 19.48 -10.20 -50.69
N ARG A 283 20.56 -9.41 -50.82
CA ARG A 283 21.23 -9.19 -52.11
C ARG A 283 21.84 -10.46 -52.70
N ASN A 284 22.32 -11.36 -51.84
CA ASN A 284 22.87 -12.65 -52.28
C ASN A 284 21.78 -13.68 -52.61
N ALA A 285 20.57 -13.52 -52.05
CA ALA A 285 19.42 -14.38 -52.35
C ALA A 285 18.78 -14.04 -53.71
N GLU A 286 18.79 -12.77 -54.13
CA GLU A 286 18.31 -12.35 -55.46
C GLU A 286 19.22 -12.82 -56.62
N VAL A 287 20.45 -13.23 -56.32
CA VAL A 287 21.38 -13.83 -57.31
C VAL A 287 21.18 -15.35 -57.42
N GLY A 288 20.30 -15.94 -56.59
CA GLY A 288 19.90 -17.34 -56.70
C GLY A 288 19.03 -17.58 -57.94
N GLU A 289 19.47 -18.48 -58.80
CA GLU A 289 18.93 -18.82 -60.12
C GLU A 289 17.39 -18.73 -60.25
N THR A 290 16.92 -18.02 -61.28
CA THR A 290 15.49 -17.90 -61.62
C THR A 290 14.89 -19.26 -61.92
N LEU A 291 14.08 -19.80 -61.00
CA LEU A 291 13.28 -21.00 -61.24
C LEU A 291 12.33 -20.74 -62.42
N ARG A 292 12.44 -21.55 -63.49
CA ARG A 292 11.60 -21.45 -64.69
C ARG A 292 10.13 -21.71 -64.35
N MET A 293 9.28 -20.74 -64.65
CA MET A 293 7.82 -20.83 -64.53
C MET A 293 7.24 -21.45 -65.82
N ALA A 294 6.27 -22.35 -65.69
CA ALA A 294 5.49 -22.84 -66.84
C ALA A 294 4.04 -22.38 -66.71
N GLN A 295 3.42 -22.10 -67.86
CA GLN A 295 2.05 -21.59 -67.91
C GLN A 295 1.07 -22.74 -68.10
N VAL A 296 0.17 -22.95 -67.13
CA VAL A 296 -0.86 -23.98 -67.21
C VAL A 296 -2.22 -23.27 -67.28
N GLY A 297 -2.75 -23.15 -68.49
CA GLY A 297 -3.98 -22.41 -68.75
C GLY A 297 -3.82 -20.90 -68.49
N ARG A 298 -4.67 -20.32 -67.63
CA ARG A 298 -4.67 -18.88 -67.31
C ARG A 298 -3.86 -18.49 -66.07
N SER A 299 -3.17 -19.42 -65.42
CA SER A 299 -2.30 -19.12 -64.27
C SER A 299 -0.87 -19.64 -64.50
N GLN A 300 0.11 -18.89 -63.98
CA GLN A 300 1.51 -19.31 -63.95
C GLN A 300 1.84 -19.87 -62.56
N ALA A 301 2.53 -21.01 -62.54
CA ALA A 301 2.99 -21.66 -61.32
C ALA A 301 4.41 -22.24 -61.50
N PRO A 302 5.21 -22.30 -60.42
CA PRO A 302 6.54 -22.89 -60.47
C PRO A 302 6.45 -24.39 -60.70
N VAL A 303 7.20 -24.90 -61.68
CA VAL A 303 7.22 -26.33 -62.00
C VAL A 303 8.49 -26.98 -61.47
N ALA A 304 8.32 -27.91 -60.54
CA ALA A 304 9.39 -28.81 -60.15
C ALA A 304 9.60 -29.88 -61.24
N TYR A 305 10.86 -30.12 -61.62
CA TYR A 305 11.19 -31.18 -62.59
C TYR A 305 10.83 -32.53 -61.99
N GLY A 306 9.78 -33.18 -62.51
CA GLY A 306 9.31 -34.46 -62.01
C GLY A 306 10.28 -35.57 -62.35
N THR A 307 11.00 -36.09 -61.35
CA THR A 307 11.72 -37.36 -61.48
C THR A 307 10.74 -38.52 -61.34
N ARG A 308 10.35 -39.11 -62.48
CA ARG A 308 9.49 -40.31 -62.53
C ARG A 308 10.35 -41.56 -62.35
N THR A 309 10.38 -42.14 -61.15
CA THR A 309 10.95 -43.48 -60.95
C THR A 309 9.98 -44.54 -61.47
N LYS A 310 10.46 -45.45 -62.32
CA LYS A 310 9.68 -46.62 -62.78
C LYS A 310 9.63 -47.67 -61.66
N PRO A 311 8.46 -48.25 -61.33
CA PRO A 311 8.42 -49.41 -60.46
C PRO A 311 8.92 -50.65 -61.21
N VAL A 312 9.82 -51.40 -60.58
CA VAL A 312 10.25 -52.75 -61.01
C VAL A 312 9.29 -53.74 -60.37
N ILE A 313 8.67 -54.58 -61.19
CA ILE A 313 7.79 -55.68 -60.76
C ILE A 313 8.65 -56.96 -60.83
N GLU A 314 8.88 -57.61 -59.70
CA GLU A 314 9.41 -58.97 -59.68
C GLU A 314 8.23 -59.95 -59.59
N SER A 315 8.11 -60.80 -60.62
CA SER A 315 7.12 -61.87 -60.73
C SER A 315 7.60 -63.13 -60.02
N GLU A 316 6.78 -63.72 -59.15
CA GLU A 316 6.84 -65.13 -58.79
C GLU A 316 6.46 -66.02 -60.00
N TYR A 317 7.13 -67.17 -60.19
CA TYR A 317 6.51 -68.51 -60.14
C TYR A 317 7.52 -69.64 -60.52
N VAL A 318 7.75 -70.52 -59.53
CA VAL A 318 7.76 -72.01 -59.55
C VAL A 318 8.58 -72.79 -60.59
N ALA A 319 9.50 -73.63 -60.08
CA ALA A 319 9.57 -75.08 -60.31
C ALA A 319 10.26 -75.78 -59.13
#